data_AF-A0A959JAI6-F1
#
_entry.id   AF-A0A959JAI6-F1
#
_cell.length_a   1.000
_cell.length_b   1.000
_cell.length_c   1.000
_cell.angle_alpha   90.00
_cell.angle_beta   90.00
_cell.angle_gamma   90.00
#
_symmetry.space_group_name_H-M   'P 1'
#
loop_
_entity.id
_entity.type
_entity.pdbx_description
1 polymer ?
#
loop_
_entity_poly.entity_id
_entity_poly.type
_entity_poly.pdbx_seq_one_letter_code
_entity_poly.pdbx_strand_id
1 'polypeptide(L)'
;KLLVIPMKGQYEQGINAMSLKQMGIPVVSKLDPDNLPVIKDWAQKDQRLSVNYPDQSNLIIHRILEYHYSQQMASRLAHLEELAS
;
A
#
# COMPACT_ATOMS: atom_id res chain seq x y z
N LYS A 1 0.14 3.09 19.71
CA LYS A 1 -1.02 2.30 19.24
C LYS A 1 -1.64 3.03 18.05
N LEU A 2 -2.19 2.30 17.07
CA LEU A 2 -2.84 2.89 15.88
C LEU A 2 -4.18 2.19 15.66
N LEU A 3 -5.21 2.95 15.34
CA LEU A 3 -6.53 2.48 14.89
C LEU A 3 -6.94 3.38 13.73
N VAL A 4 -7.55 2.80 12.69
CA VAL A 4 -7.82 3.50 11.43
C VAL A 4 -9.32 3.58 11.18
N ILE A 5 -9.77 4.75 10.71
CA ILE A 5 -11.13 4.97 10.20
C ILE A 5 -11.00 5.64 8.82
N PRO A 6 -11.25 4.93 7.71
CA PRO A 6 -11.10 5.50 6.38
C PRO A 6 -12.23 6.49 6.08
N MET A 7 -11.92 7.58 5.39
CA MET A 7 -12.94 8.52 4.90
C MET A 7 -13.70 7.90 3.72
N LYS A 8 -15.02 8.12 3.69
CA LYS A 8 -15.87 7.67 2.57
C LYS A 8 -15.48 8.40 1.28
N GLY A 9 -15.48 7.66 0.17
CA GLY A 9 -15.19 8.22 -1.16
C GLY A 9 -13.71 8.48 -1.46
N GLN A 10 -12.79 8.11 -0.55
CA GLN A 10 -11.36 8.30 -0.74
C GLN A 10 -10.69 6.96 -1.08
N TYR A 11 -10.40 6.74 -2.36
CA TYR A 11 -9.84 5.49 -2.87
C TYR A 11 -8.50 5.15 -2.20
N GLU A 12 -7.55 6.09 -2.19
CA GLU A 12 -6.22 5.91 -1.59
C GLU A 12 -6.28 5.62 -0.09
N GLN A 13 -7.21 6.27 0.64
CA GLN A 13 -7.40 5.94 2.06
C GLN A 13 -7.96 4.54 2.27
N GLY A 14 -8.82 4.06 1.36
CA GLY A 14 -9.30 2.69 1.37
C GLY A 14 -8.16 1.68 1.19
N ILE A 15 -7.25 1.94 0.25
CA ILE A 15 -6.05 1.12 0.02
C ILE A 15 -5.17 1.12 1.27
N ASN A 16 -4.85 2.30 1.80
CA ASN A 16 -4.01 2.41 3.00
C ASN A 16 -4.64 1.67 4.18
N ALA A 17 -5.95 1.82 4.41
CA ALA A 17 -6.65 1.12 5.48
C ALA A 17 -6.60 -0.41 5.29
N MET A 18 -6.76 -0.91 4.07
CA MET A 18 -6.65 -2.34 3.78
C MET A 18 -5.24 -2.87 4.06
N SER A 19 -4.20 -2.14 3.66
CA SER A 19 -2.80 -2.49 3.93
C SER A 19 -2.52 -2.52 5.44
N LEU A 20 -2.96 -1.49 6.18
CA LEU A 20 -2.81 -1.43 7.64
C LEU A 20 -3.58 -2.58 8.34
N LYS A 21 -4.77 -2.94 7.83
CA LYS A 21 -5.52 -4.11 8.32
C LYS A 21 -4.72 -5.41 8.15
N GLN A 22 -4.04 -5.59 7.01
CA GLN A 22 -3.16 -6.74 6.78
C GLN A 22 -1.95 -6.75 7.73
N MET A 23 -1.48 -5.59 8.17
CA MET A 23 -0.43 -5.44 9.18
C MET A 23 -0.93 -5.66 10.63
N GLY A 24 -2.19 -6.06 10.81
CA GLY A 24 -2.78 -6.33 12.13
C GLY A 24 -3.24 -5.08 12.89
N ILE A 25 -3.36 -3.94 12.20
CA ILE A 25 -3.91 -2.71 12.77
C ILE A 25 -5.44 -2.78 12.69
N PRO A 26 -6.18 -2.47 13.78
CA PRO A 26 -7.63 -2.43 13.74
C PRO A 26 -8.13 -1.30 12.85
N VAL A 27 -9.07 -1.63 11.96
CA VAL A 27 -9.75 -0.70 11.06
C VAL A 27 -11.25 -0.81 11.31
N VAL A 28 -11.89 0.31 11.63
CA VAL A 28 -13.34 0.40 11.86
C VAL A 28 -13.97 1.38 10.88
N SER A 29 -15.25 1.19 10.57
CA SER A 29 -15.94 2.00 9.55
C SER A 29 -16.41 3.36 10.07
N LYS A 30 -16.61 3.50 11.39
CA LYS A 30 -17.07 4.71 12.08
C LYS A 30 -16.89 4.55 13.60
N LEU A 31 -17.04 5.65 14.32
CA LEU A 31 -17.14 5.64 15.78
C LEU A 31 -18.60 5.46 16.20
N ASP A 32 -18.96 4.26 16.62
CA ASP A 32 -20.33 3.92 17.03
C ASP A 32 -20.34 2.76 18.05
N PRO A 33 -21.52 2.44 18.64
CA PRO A 33 -21.64 1.34 19.59
C PRO A 33 -21.27 -0.03 19.02
N ASP A 34 -21.49 -0.26 17.73
CA ASP A 34 -21.17 -1.53 17.07
C ASP A 34 -19.66 -1.79 17.06
N ASN A 35 -18.84 -0.73 16.93
CA ASN A 35 -17.38 -0.82 16.94
C ASN A 35 -16.75 -0.67 18.34
N LEU A 36 -17.54 -0.38 19.39
CA LEU A 36 -17.03 -0.24 20.77
C LEU A 36 -16.18 -1.41 21.25
N PRO A 37 -16.52 -2.69 20.98
CA PRO A 37 -15.69 -3.82 21.41
C PRO A 37 -14.26 -3.75 20.86
N VAL A 38 -14.12 -3.42 19.57
CA VAL A 38 -12.81 -3.29 18.89
C VAL A 38 -12.02 -2.12 19.46
N ILE A 39 -12.69 -0.98 19.69
CA ILE A 39 -12.05 0.22 20.24
C ILE A 39 -11.58 -0.02 21.68
N LYS A 40 -12.39 -0.69 22.51
CA LYS A 40 -12.01 -1.06 23.88
C LYS A 40 -10.81 -2.00 23.89
N ASP A 41 -10.84 -3.04 23.06
CA ASP A 41 -9.74 -4.00 22.94
C ASP A 41 -8.43 -3.33 22.52
N TRP A 42 -8.50 -2.46 21.50
CA TRP A 42 -7.38 -1.62 21.07
C TRP A 42 -6.85 -0.71 22.19
N ALA A 43 -7.74 -0.06 22.94
CA ALA A 43 -7.36 0.84 24.03
C ALA A 43 -6.65 0.08 25.17
N GLN A 44 -7.09 -1.15 25.48
CA GLN A 44 -6.56 -1.96 26.56
C GLN A 44 -5.26 -2.68 26.20
N LYS A 45 -5.14 -3.25 24.99
CA LYS A 45 -3.94 -3.99 24.57
C LYS A 45 -2.76 -3.07 24.28
N ASP A 46 -1.58 -3.35 24.84
CA ASP A 46 -0.35 -2.65 24.45
C ASP A 46 0.25 -3.25 23.17
N GLN A 47 -0.44 -3.06 22.05
CA GLN A 47 0.06 -3.48 20.74
C GLN A 47 1.05 -2.42 20.23
N ARG A 48 2.34 -2.78 20.22
CA ARG A 48 3.40 -2.02 19.57
C ARG A 48 3.71 -2.67 18.22
N LEU A 49 3.28 -2.01 17.14
CA LEU A 49 3.67 -2.41 15.81
C LEU A 49 5.07 -1.87 15.53
N SER A 50 6.07 -2.76 15.48
CA SER A 50 7.41 -2.41 15.02
C SER A 50 7.42 -2.47 13.50
N VAL A 51 7.35 -1.31 12.85
CA VAL A 51 7.47 -1.23 11.40
C VAL A 51 8.88 -0.77 11.04
N ASN A 52 9.56 -1.56 10.21
CA ASN A 52 10.84 -1.19 9.64
C ASN A 52 10.60 -0.64 8.23
N TYR A 53 10.75 0.68 8.06
CA TYR A 53 10.75 1.35 6.76
C TYR A 53 12.20 1.74 6.42
N PRO A 54 13.04 0.79 5.98
CA PRO A 54 14.40 1.10 5.59
C PRO A 54 14.40 2.05 4.39
N ASP A 55 15.47 2.84 4.24
CA ASP A 55 15.63 3.65 3.04
C ASP A 55 15.80 2.73 1.83
N GLN A 56 14.83 2.81 0.91
CA GLN A 56 14.81 2.04 -0.33
C GLN A 56 14.79 2.96 -1.55
N SER A 57 15.08 4.25 -1.38
CA SER A 57 14.96 5.27 -2.43
C SER A 57 15.73 4.88 -3.69
N ASN A 58 17.02 4.54 -3.55
CA ASN A 58 17.86 4.13 -4.68
C ASN A 58 17.35 2.86 -5.36
N LEU A 59 16.96 1.84 -4.59
CA LEU A 59 16.43 0.59 -5.13
C LEU A 59 15.16 0.84 -5.94
N ILE A 60 14.25 1.66 -5.43
CA ILE A 60 12.99 2.00 -6.09
C ILE A 60 13.27 2.76 -7.39
N ILE A 61 14.16 3.76 -7.36
CA ILE A 61 14.56 4.52 -8.56
C ILE A 61 15.15 3.58 -9.62
N HIS A 62 16.09 2.71 -9.24
CA HIS A 62 16.69 1.75 -10.16
C HIS A 62 15.65 0.84 -10.80
N ARG A 63 14.70 0.30 -10.02
CA ARG A 63 13.62 -0.56 -10.54
C ARG A 63 12.72 0.16 -11.53
N ILE A 64 12.36 1.41 -11.25
CA ILE A 64 11.52 2.21 -12.16
C ILE A 64 12.25 2.42 -13.49
N LEU A 65 13.54 2.78 -13.43
CA LEU A 65 14.36 2.98 -14.64
C LEU A 65 14.52 1.69 -15.43
N GLU A 66 14.90 0.58 -14.79
CA GLU A 66 15.03 -0.73 -15.43
C GLU A 66 13.74 -1.16 -16.12
N TYR A 67 12.59 -1.02 -15.45
CA TYR A 67 11.29 -1.33 -16.03
C TYR A 67 11.00 -0.46 -17.26
N HIS A 68 11.28 0.84 -17.21
CA HIS A 68 11.05 1.72 -18.37
C HIS A 68 11.98 1.39 -19.54
N TYR A 69 13.26 1.11 -19.27
CA TYR A 69 14.21 0.71 -20.31
C TYR A 69 13.83 -0.63 -20.96
N SER A 70 13.40 -1.61 -20.17
CA SER A 70 12.98 -2.91 -20.71
C SER A 70 11.74 -2.77 -21.60
N GLN A 71 10.76 -1.97 -21.19
CA GLN A 71 9.56 -1.71 -22.00
C GLN A 71 9.89 -0.98 -23.30
N GLN A 72 10.73 0.07 -23.26
CA GLN A 72 11.15 0.77 -24.49
C GLN A 72 11.91 -0.14 -25.45
N MET A 73 12.81 -0.98 -24.94
CA MET A 73 13.56 -1.92 -25.77
C MET A 73 12.63 -2.93 -26.44
N ALA A 74 11.70 -3.51 -25.68
CA ALA A 74 10.71 -4.45 -26.21
C ALA A 74 9.85 -3.80 -27.31
N SER A 75 9.36 -2.57 -27.09
CA SER A 75 8.60 -1.84 -28.11
C SER A 75 9.43 -1.54 -29.36
N ARG A 76 10.72 -1.19 -29.21
CA ARG A 76 11.60 -0.89 -30.34
C ARG A 76 11.93 -2.12 -31.17
N LEU A 77 12.16 -3.27 -30.52
CA LEU A 77 12.39 -4.54 -31.22
C LEU A 77 11.15 -4.96 -32.02
N ALA A 78 9.97 -4.91 -31.40
CA ALA A 78 8.71 -5.23 -32.09
C ALA A 78 8.48 -4.34 -33.32
N HIS A 79 8.79 -3.04 -33.23
CA HIS A 79 8.67 -2.13 -34.37
C HIS A 79 9.66 -2.42 -35.50
N LEU A 80 10.89 -2.83 -35.18
CA LEU A 80 11.89 -3.21 -36.19
C LEU A 80 11.53 -4.52 -36.89
N GLU A 81 10.94 -5.49 -36.18
CA GLU A 81 10.44 -6.73 -36.77
C GLU A 81 9.28 -6.48 -37.75
N GLU A 82 8.38 -5.55 -37.43
CA GLU A 82 7.27 -5.15 -38.32
C GLU A 82 7.76 -4.48 -39.61
N LEU A 83 8.81 -3.64 -39.54
CA LEU A 83 9.41 -3.00 -40.71
C LEU A 83 10.23 -3.96 -41.59
N ALA A 84 10.65 -5.10 -41.04
CA ALA A 84 11.44 -6.11 -41.74
C ALA A 84 10.56 -7.19 -42.42
N SER A 85 9.25 -7.16 -42.21
CA SER A 85 8.25 -8.01 -42.86
C SER A 85 7.59 -7.33 -44.06
#